data_AF-A0AAW1FM06-F1
#
_entry.id   AF-A0AAW1FM06-F1
#
_cell.length_a   1.000
_cell.length_b   1.000
_cell.length_c   1.000
_cell.angle_alpha   90.00
_cell.angle_beta   90.00
_cell.angle_gamma   90.00
#
_symmetry.space_group_name_H-M   'P 1'
#
loop_
_entity.id
_entity.type
_entity.pdbx_description
1 polymer ?
#
loop_
_entity_poly.entity_id
_entity_poly.type
_entity_poly.pdbx_seq_one_letter_code
_entity_poly.pdbx_strand_id
1 'polypeptide(L)'
;MERNVSSPLNLTSLPTLLPLNTTADINATAKPFSVFDGCEGLVEGIHFDLTIQCINVVVGIPANLLVIAILIQNRKNPTTSDLFLGCLAFMDSYFGAMTPLHFLNLYYWHSKAVWSALKFSYGVKDTSGPLFLSCICLDRFVAVLFPIMFGQFKPIKYRLSLSVLVLCLTFAYSAAKVVGGLPNFEKVFTYEILAAFVWMMLCNVCILWGLKKSRGAGKDEMHPMKKKAFKMVLSLLYIIVFNYLPPVALFPFEDHYSPDVFRCYVQPVGFAFLNISSTTQPLVYLSRLEKLPFLSDTCVKKCCNCVSAENNNTPPAQNPSA
;
A
#
# COMPACT_ATOMS: atom_id res chain seq x y z
N MET A 1 -58.88 -29.22 52.07
CA MET A 1 -60.08 -28.84 51.30
C MET A 1 -59.55 -28.23 50.01
N GLU A 2 -59.30 -29.04 48.97
CA GLU A 2 -60.21 -29.25 47.82
C GLU A 2 -60.39 -27.94 47.02
N ARG A 3 -60.19 -27.82 45.70
CA ARG A 3 -60.37 -28.78 44.58
C ARG A 3 -59.83 -28.21 43.26
N ASN A 4 -59.47 -29.15 42.38
CA ASN A 4 -59.68 -29.21 40.93
C ASN A 4 -59.14 -28.12 39.99
N VAL A 5 -58.12 -28.50 39.22
CA VAL A 5 -58.09 -28.25 37.78
C VAL A 5 -58.01 -29.60 37.06
N SER A 6 -58.93 -29.78 36.13
CA SER A 6 -59.19 -30.95 35.28
C SER A 6 -58.09 -31.20 34.23
N SER A 7 -57.65 -32.46 34.13
CA SER A 7 -57.20 -33.14 32.89
C SER A 7 -58.45 -33.66 32.13
N PRO A 8 -58.42 -34.13 30.85
CA PRO A 8 -57.39 -34.97 30.21
C PRO A 8 -57.21 -34.69 28.68
N LEU A 9 -56.36 -35.31 27.85
CA LEU A 9 -56.19 -36.73 27.48
C LEU A 9 -54.99 -36.84 26.49
N ASN A 10 -54.16 -37.87 26.72
CA ASN A 10 -53.50 -38.78 25.78
C ASN A 10 -52.95 -38.31 24.42
N LEU A 11 -51.65 -38.56 24.19
CA LEU A 11 -51.28 -39.49 23.13
C LEU A 11 -50.01 -40.30 23.47
N THR A 12 -50.17 -41.60 23.33
CA THR A 12 -49.26 -42.69 23.64
C THR A 12 -48.09 -42.83 22.66
N SER A 13 -46.97 -43.26 23.24
CA SER A 13 -45.78 -43.89 22.67
C SER A 13 -45.98 -44.82 21.46
N LEU A 14 -45.06 -44.77 20.49
CA LEU A 14 -44.48 -45.96 19.84
C LEU A 14 -43.09 -45.62 19.24
N PRO A 15 -42.15 -46.59 19.16
CA PRO A 15 -40.72 -46.34 19.05
C PRO A 15 -40.19 -46.24 17.61
N THR A 16 -39.04 -45.60 17.54
CA THR A 16 -38.06 -45.46 16.47
C THR A 16 -37.89 -46.70 15.59
N LEU A 17 -38.11 -46.54 14.29
CA LEU A 17 -37.67 -47.46 13.25
C LEU A 17 -37.07 -46.63 12.11
N LEU A 18 -35.76 -46.34 12.22
CA LEU A 18 -34.95 -45.79 11.14
C LEU A 18 -34.38 -46.98 10.34
N PRO A 19 -34.64 -47.09 9.03
CA PRO A 19 -33.95 -48.06 8.21
C PRO A 19 -32.51 -47.60 7.96
N LEU A 20 -31.59 -48.34 8.56
CA LEU A 20 -30.17 -48.43 8.21
C LEU A 20 -30.07 -49.06 6.82
N ASN A 21 -29.91 -48.28 5.75
CA ASN A 21 -29.02 -48.62 4.61
C ASN A 21 -29.00 -47.50 3.54
N THR A 22 -28.05 -46.58 3.63
CA THR A 22 -27.48 -45.94 2.43
C THR A 22 -26.03 -45.57 2.71
N THR A 23 -25.12 -46.52 2.54
CA THR A 23 -23.74 -46.20 2.16
C THR A 23 -23.80 -45.57 0.76
N ALA A 24 -24.11 -44.27 0.72
CA ALA A 24 -23.73 -43.45 -0.40
C ALA A 24 -22.23 -43.21 -0.25
N ASP A 25 -21.43 -44.01 -0.95
CA ASP A 25 -20.06 -43.65 -1.27
C ASP A 25 -20.11 -42.32 -2.02
N ILE A 26 -20.01 -41.23 -1.26
CA ILE A 26 -19.78 -39.91 -1.81
C ILE A 26 -18.37 -40.00 -2.40
N ASN A 27 -18.30 -40.24 -3.71
CA ASN A 27 -17.12 -39.99 -4.54
C ASN A 27 -16.85 -38.47 -4.54
N ALA A 28 -16.52 -37.91 -3.38
CA ALA A 28 -16.01 -36.57 -3.23
C ALA A 28 -14.54 -36.62 -3.61
N THR A 29 -14.26 -36.53 -4.92
CA THR A 29 -12.93 -36.15 -5.38
C THR A 29 -12.58 -34.84 -4.68
N ALA A 30 -11.60 -34.87 -3.78
CA ALA A 30 -11.21 -33.67 -3.03
C ALA A 30 -10.84 -32.57 -4.03
N LYS A 31 -11.61 -31.48 -4.05
CA LYS A 31 -11.35 -30.33 -4.91
C LYS A 31 -9.92 -29.84 -4.63
N PRO A 32 -9.09 -29.58 -5.66
CA PRO A 32 -7.78 -29.00 -5.45
C PRO A 32 -7.90 -27.67 -4.72
N PHE A 33 -6.97 -27.38 -3.81
CA PHE A 33 -6.99 -26.16 -3.01
C PHE A 33 -6.92 -24.91 -3.91
N SER A 34 -7.92 -24.04 -3.80
CA SER A 34 -7.91 -22.71 -4.40
C SER A 34 -8.28 -21.66 -3.35
N VAL A 35 -7.54 -20.54 -3.36
CA VAL A 35 -7.78 -19.41 -2.45
C VAL A 35 -9.08 -18.68 -2.79
N PHE A 36 -9.49 -18.73 -4.06
CA PHE A 36 -10.65 -18.03 -4.57
C PHE A 36 -11.89 -18.92 -4.70
N ASP A 37 -11.89 -20.08 -4.04
CA ASP A 37 -13.08 -20.93 -3.95
C ASP A 37 -14.26 -20.11 -3.38
N GLY A 38 -15.42 -20.15 -4.06
CA GLY A 38 -16.61 -19.39 -3.68
C GLY A 38 -16.65 -17.94 -4.18
N CYS A 39 -15.68 -17.49 -4.98
CA CYS A 39 -15.64 -16.14 -5.56
C CYS A 39 -16.07 -16.09 -7.04
N GLU A 40 -16.70 -17.15 -7.57
CA GLU A 40 -16.97 -17.31 -9.00
C GLU A 40 -17.86 -16.18 -9.57
N GLY A 41 -18.77 -15.62 -8.76
CA GLY A 41 -19.65 -14.51 -9.14
C GLY A 41 -19.05 -13.10 -9.00
N LEU A 42 -17.85 -12.96 -8.42
CA LEU A 42 -17.23 -11.67 -8.09
C LEU A 42 -15.75 -11.60 -8.51
N VAL A 43 -15.40 -12.27 -9.61
CA VAL A 43 -14.01 -12.45 -10.06
C VAL A 43 -13.29 -11.16 -10.45
N GLU A 44 -14.03 -10.11 -10.80
CA GLU A 44 -13.47 -8.85 -11.30
C GLU A 44 -12.48 -8.20 -10.33
N GLY A 45 -12.77 -8.25 -9.02
CA GLY A 45 -11.87 -7.70 -7.99
C GLY A 45 -10.53 -8.45 -7.94
N ILE A 46 -10.57 -9.77 -8.12
CA ILE A 46 -9.39 -10.64 -8.14
C ILE A 46 -8.56 -10.36 -9.39
N HIS A 47 -9.20 -10.29 -10.57
CA HIS A 47 -8.52 -9.96 -11.82
C HIS A 47 -7.85 -8.57 -11.78
N PHE A 48 -8.50 -7.60 -11.14
CA PHE A 48 -7.91 -6.28 -10.94
C PHE A 48 -6.62 -6.35 -10.10
N ASP A 49 -6.64 -7.02 -8.96
CA ASP A 49 -5.42 -7.17 -8.13
C ASP A 49 -4.31 -7.93 -8.87
N LEU A 50 -4.63 -9.04 -9.53
CA LEU A 50 -3.65 -9.80 -10.32
C LEU A 50 -3.01 -8.95 -11.43
N THR A 51 -3.79 -8.09 -12.10
CA THR A 51 -3.28 -7.16 -13.13
C THR A 51 -2.30 -6.16 -12.52
N ILE A 52 -2.63 -5.59 -11.37
CA ILE A 52 -1.75 -4.67 -10.64
C ILE A 52 -0.47 -5.38 -10.19
N GLN A 53 -0.57 -6.62 -9.74
CA GLN A 53 0.59 -7.43 -9.39
C GLN A 53 1.52 -7.67 -10.59
N CYS A 54 0.98 -7.93 -11.79
CA CYS A 54 1.78 -8.00 -13.03
C CYS A 54 2.55 -6.70 -13.30
N ILE A 55 1.90 -5.54 -13.12
CA ILE A 55 2.55 -4.23 -13.27
C ILE A 55 3.69 -4.09 -12.26
N ASN A 56 3.49 -4.50 -11.00
CA ASN A 56 4.53 -4.47 -9.98
C ASN A 56 5.73 -5.35 -10.34
N VAL A 57 5.52 -6.52 -10.94
CA VAL A 57 6.62 -7.39 -11.38
C VAL A 57 7.42 -6.73 -12.51
N VAL A 58 6.74 -6.22 -13.54
CA VAL A 58 7.39 -5.71 -14.75
C VAL A 58 8.01 -4.33 -14.54
N VAL A 59 7.35 -3.46 -13.77
CA VAL A 59 7.72 -2.04 -13.61
C VAL A 59 8.24 -1.76 -12.20
N GLY A 60 7.54 -2.26 -11.19
CA GLY A 60 7.86 -2.04 -9.78
C GLY A 60 9.22 -2.63 -9.38
N ILE A 61 9.52 -3.88 -9.73
CA ILE A 61 10.80 -4.51 -9.38
C ILE A 61 11.98 -3.74 -10.00
N PRO A 62 12.04 -3.48 -11.32
CA PRO A 62 13.17 -2.74 -11.88
C PRO A 62 13.29 -1.34 -11.31
N ALA A 63 12.17 -0.64 -11.06
CA ALA A 63 12.19 0.69 -10.47
C ALA A 63 12.78 0.66 -9.05
N ASN A 64 12.34 -0.25 -8.18
CA ASN A 64 12.87 -0.35 -6.81
C ASN A 64 14.33 -0.79 -6.78
N LEU A 65 14.74 -1.73 -7.62
CA LEU A 65 16.15 -2.12 -7.74
C LEU A 65 17.03 -0.94 -8.19
N LEU A 66 16.54 -0.13 -9.13
CA LEU A 66 17.23 1.08 -9.57
C LEU A 66 17.33 2.12 -8.43
N VAL A 67 16.26 2.29 -7.63
CA VAL A 67 16.32 3.14 -6.43
C VAL A 67 17.42 2.66 -5.49
N ILE A 68 17.46 1.36 -5.16
CA ILE A 68 18.50 0.78 -4.30
C ILE A 68 19.89 1.02 -4.89
N ALA A 69 20.08 0.78 -6.19
CA ALA A 69 21.35 1.00 -6.87
C ALA A 69 21.81 2.46 -6.79
N ILE A 70 20.90 3.42 -7.01
CA ILE A 70 21.19 4.86 -6.88
C ILE A 70 21.58 5.21 -5.45
N LEU A 71 20.87 4.70 -4.45
CA LEU A 71 21.17 4.94 -3.03
C LEU A 71 22.55 4.39 -2.64
N ILE A 72 22.93 3.23 -3.18
CA ILE A 72 24.27 2.65 -2.98
C ILE A 72 25.34 3.51 -3.65
N GLN A 73 25.12 3.92 -4.91
CA GLN A 73 26.07 4.77 -5.66
C GLN A 73 26.27 6.14 -4.99
N ASN A 74 25.21 6.71 -4.43
CA ASN A 74 25.22 8.02 -3.76
C ASN A 74 25.61 7.95 -2.29
N ARG A 75 26.12 6.82 -1.79
CA ARG A 75 26.52 6.64 -0.37
C ARG A 75 27.49 7.69 0.17
N LYS A 76 28.21 8.42 -0.70
CA LYS A 76 29.13 9.49 -0.30
C LYS A 76 28.40 10.73 0.21
N ASN A 77 27.16 10.98 -0.25
CA ASN A 77 26.32 12.10 0.16
C ASN A 77 24.88 11.63 0.41
N PRO A 78 24.64 10.78 1.42
CA PRO A 78 23.32 10.23 1.67
C PRO A 78 22.36 11.32 2.14
N THR A 79 21.16 11.36 1.57
CA THR A 79 20.06 12.12 2.16
C THR A 79 19.63 11.46 3.45
N THR A 80 19.04 12.24 4.35
CA THR A 80 18.61 11.75 5.66
C THR A 80 17.54 10.65 5.56
N SER A 81 16.67 10.72 4.56
CA SER A 81 15.59 9.73 4.35
C SER A 81 16.01 8.50 3.52
N ASP A 82 17.27 8.43 3.05
CA ASP A 82 17.73 7.36 2.14
C ASP A 82 17.65 5.97 2.79
N LEU A 83 17.86 5.87 4.11
CA LEU A 83 17.75 4.58 4.82
C LEU A 83 16.32 4.02 4.75
N PHE A 84 15.32 4.84 5.08
CA PHE A 84 13.92 4.41 5.01
C PHE A 84 13.49 4.08 3.59
N LEU A 85 13.91 4.90 2.61
CA LEU A 85 13.62 4.65 1.20
C LEU A 85 14.27 3.36 0.70
N GLY A 86 15.51 3.08 1.11
CA GLY A 86 16.20 1.84 0.77
C GLY A 86 15.53 0.61 1.36
N CYS A 87 15.11 0.67 2.64
CA CYS A 87 14.34 -0.40 3.27
C CYS A 87 13.01 -0.63 2.56
N LEU A 88 12.26 0.43 2.26
CA LEU A 88 10.99 0.34 1.54
C LEU A 88 11.17 -0.28 0.15
N ALA A 89 12.14 0.19 -0.64
CA ALA A 89 12.42 -0.36 -1.96
C ALA A 89 12.85 -1.83 -1.90
N PHE A 90 13.60 -2.23 -0.87
CA PHE A 90 13.95 -3.64 -0.66
C PHE A 90 12.72 -4.50 -0.38
N MET A 91 11.84 -4.06 0.52
CA MET A 91 10.62 -4.80 0.87
C MET A 91 9.65 -4.88 -0.31
N ASP A 92 9.50 -3.80 -1.08
CA ASP A 92 8.68 -3.79 -2.30
C ASP A 92 9.25 -4.70 -3.40
N SER A 93 10.58 -4.76 -3.54
CA SER A 93 11.24 -5.70 -4.47
C SER A 93 11.04 -7.15 -4.06
N TYR A 94 11.16 -7.45 -2.76
CA TYR A 94 10.90 -8.77 -2.19
C TYR A 94 9.44 -9.20 -2.44
N PHE A 95 8.48 -8.32 -2.15
CA PHE A 95 7.06 -8.58 -2.40
C PHE A 95 6.80 -8.86 -3.88
N GLY A 96 7.32 -8.01 -4.78
CA GLY A 96 7.19 -8.21 -6.22
C GLY A 96 7.79 -9.53 -6.70
N ALA A 97 8.94 -9.94 -6.15
CA ALA A 97 9.57 -11.22 -6.49
C ALA A 97 8.77 -12.45 -6.04
N MET A 98 7.87 -12.31 -5.06
CA MET A 98 6.95 -13.37 -4.63
C MET A 98 5.73 -13.52 -5.54
N THR A 99 5.36 -12.50 -6.33
CA THR A 99 4.20 -12.54 -7.24
C THR A 99 4.27 -13.67 -8.29
N PRO A 100 5.41 -13.96 -8.97
CA PRO A 100 5.50 -15.12 -9.85
C PRO A 100 5.20 -16.45 -9.14
N LEU A 101 5.65 -16.60 -7.88
CA LEU A 101 5.32 -17.77 -7.07
C LEU A 101 3.82 -17.82 -6.72
N HIS A 102 3.17 -16.66 -6.57
CA HIS A 102 1.72 -16.57 -6.42
C HIS A 102 1.00 -17.17 -7.64
N PHE A 103 1.37 -16.76 -8.85
CA PHE A 103 0.78 -17.30 -10.08
C PHE A 103 1.03 -18.81 -10.23
N LEU A 104 2.27 -19.27 -10.00
CA LEU A 104 2.58 -20.69 -10.06
C LEU A 104 1.79 -21.51 -9.05
N ASN A 105 1.61 -20.99 -7.83
CA ASN A 105 0.83 -21.67 -6.82
C ASN A 105 -0.67 -21.68 -7.12
N LEU A 106 -1.18 -20.60 -7.73
CA LEU A 106 -2.59 -20.45 -8.08
C LEU A 106 -3.00 -21.40 -9.22
N TYR A 107 -2.16 -21.54 -10.25
CA TYR A 107 -2.51 -22.31 -11.46
C TYR A 107 -1.95 -23.73 -11.51
N TYR A 108 -0.84 -24.02 -10.82
CA TYR A 108 -0.13 -25.30 -10.96
C TYR A 108 0.11 -26.04 -9.65
N TRP A 109 0.72 -25.40 -8.64
CA TRP A 109 1.16 -26.15 -7.45
C TRP A 109 0.06 -26.43 -6.43
N HIS A 110 -0.92 -25.54 -6.26
CA HIS A 110 -1.99 -25.67 -5.27
C HIS A 110 -1.49 -26.00 -3.85
N SER A 111 -0.30 -25.52 -3.48
CA SER A 111 0.38 -25.87 -2.24
C SER A 111 0.01 -24.93 -1.10
N LYS A 112 -0.41 -25.51 0.03
CA LYS A 112 -0.68 -24.78 1.27
C LYS A 112 0.58 -24.13 1.86
N ALA A 113 1.74 -24.79 1.70
CA ALA A 113 3.01 -24.26 2.20
C ALA A 113 3.46 -23.02 1.41
N VAL A 114 3.32 -23.06 0.08
CA VAL A 114 3.60 -21.89 -0.77
C VAL A 114 2.59 -20.78 -0.47
N TRP A 115 1.31 -21.11 -0.29
CA TRP A 115 0.30 -20.12 0.13
C TRP A 115 0.65 -19.46 1.48
N SER A 116 1.16 -20.22 2.44
CA SER A 116 1.64 -19.70 3.71
C SER A 116 2.79 -18.70 3.52
N ALA A 117 3.76 -19.01 2.67
CA ALA A 117 4.86 -18.09 2.34
C ALA A 117 4.35 -16.81 1.63
N LEU A 118 3.35 -16.95 0.76
CA LEU A 118 2.72 -15.81 0.08
C LEU A 118 1.97 -14.91 1.07
N LYS A 119 1.20 -15.48 2.01
CA LYS A 119 0.55 -14.71 3.08
C LYS A 119 1.56 -13.92 3.90
N PHE A 120 2.72 -14.50 4.21
CA PHE A 120 3.80 -13.78 4.88
C PHE A 120 4.25 -12.58 4.04
N SER A 121 4.48 -12.77 2.74
CA SER A 121 4.88 -11.70 1.83
C SER A 121 3.84 -10.57 1.75
N TYR A 122 2.55 -10.90 1.68
CA TYR A 122 1.48 -9.90 1.77
C TYR A 122 1.53 -9.14 3.11
N GLY A 123 1.68 -9.85 4.23
CA GLY A 123 1.83 -9.21 5.53
C GLY A 123 3.03 -8.26 5.59
N VAL A 124 4.13 -8.60 4.91
CA VAL A 124 5.30 -7.72 4.82
C VAL A 124 4.92 -6.42 4.11
N LYS A 125 4.27 -6.54 2.94
CA LYS A 125 3.86 -5.40 2.13
C LYS A 125 2.86 -4.50 2.84
N ASP A 126 1.87 -5.11 3.49
CA ASP A 126 0.79 -4.45 4.21
C ASP A 126 1.33 -3.44 5.22
N THR A 127 2.34 -3.84 5.99
CA THR A 127 2.89 -3.02 7.09
C THR A 127 4.11 -2.20 6.68
N SER A 128 5.01 -2.73 5.84
CA SER A 128 6.25 -2.01 5.53
C SER A 128 5.99 -0.72 4.76
N GLY A 129 5.05 -0.73 3.82
CA GLY A 129 4.72 0.45 3.00
C GLY A 129 4.28 1.65 3.84
N PRO A 130 3.13 1.57 4.52
CA PRO A 130 2.59 2.67 5.33
C PRO A 130 3.56 3.16 6.41
N LEU A 131 4.25 2.25 7.12
CA LEU A 131 5.14 2.63 8.21
C LEU A 131 6.42 3.30 7.73
N PHE A 132 7.10 2.79 6.69
CA PHE A 132 8.29 3.46 6.16
C PHE A 132 7.96 4.81 5.52
N LEU A 133 6.81 4.94 4.85
CA LEU A 133 6.38 6.23 4.32
C LEU A 133 6.04 7.23 5.42
N SER A 134 5.46 6.76 6.52
CA SER A 134 5.23 7.57 7.73
C SER A 134 6.55 8.09 8.31
N CYS A 135 7.58 7.25 8.34
CA CYS A 135 8.94 7.63 8.77
C CYS A 135 9.59 8.64 7.81
N ILE A 136 9.48 8.42 6.49
CA ILE A 136 9.96 9.35 5.47
C ILE A 136 9.26 10.71 5.60
N CYS A 137 7.95 10.70 5.84
CA CYS A 137 7.18 11.92 6.05
C CYS A 137 7.66 12.65 7.30
N LEU A 138 7.80 11.94 8.42
CA LEU A 138 8.31 12.50 9.68
C LEU A 138 9.69 13.15 9.50
N ASP A 139 10.65 12.48 8.85
CA ASP A 139 11.99 13.03 8.62
C ASP A 139 11.92 14.35 7.83
N ARG A 140 11.06 14.42 6.80
CA ARG A 140 10.84 15.65 6.03
C ARG A 140 10.10 16.74 6.81
N PHE A 141 9.13 16.35 7.63
CA PHE A 141 8.38 17.27 8.47
C PHE A 141 9.31 17.98 9.46
N VAL A 142 10.16 17.22 10.17
CA VAL A 142 11.14 17.78 11.10
C VAL A 142 12.15 18.66 10.36
N ALA A 143 12.62 18.25 9.19
CA ALA A 143 13.54 19.04 8.37
C ALA A 143 12.98 20.41 7.94
N VAL A 144 11.69 20.46 7.58
CA VAL A 144 11.05 21.69 7.06
C VAL A 144 10.56 22.60 8.18
N LEU A 145 9.91 22.05 9.22
CA LEU A 145 9.28 22.85 10.28
C LEU A 145 10.24 23.17 11.43
N PHE A 146 11.23 22.30 11.69
CA PHE A 146 12.15 22.43 12.83
C PHE A 146 13.61 22.29 12.38
N PRO A 147 14.13 23.16 11.48
CA PRO A 147 15.46 23.01 10.89
C PRO A 147 16.61 23.04 11.92
N ILE A 148 16.47 23.80 13.02
CA ILE A 148 17.45 23.84 14.11
C ILE A 148 17.52 22.49 14.82
N MET A 149 16.35 21.94 15.15
CA MET A 149 16.20 20.64 15.81
C MET A 149 16.67 19.50 14.89
N PHE A 150 16.37 19.58 13.59
CA PHE A 150 16.86 18.65 12.57
C PHE A 150 18.39 18.64 12.45
N GLY A 151 19.02 19.82 12.56
CA GLY A 151 20.48 19.95 12.61
C GLY A 151 21.12 19.28 13.83
N GLN A 152 20.39 19.18 14.94
CA GLN A 152 20.80 18.48 16.16
C GLN A 152 20.48 16.97 16.12
N PHE A 153 19.38 16.56 15.48
CA PHE A 153 19.00 15.16 15.22
C PHE A 153 19.78 14.50 14.07
N LYS A 154 21.08 14.78 13.99
CA LYS A 154 21.98 14.17 13.00
C LYS A 154 22.35 12.68 13.21
N PRO A 155 22.16 11.99 14.35
CA PRO A 155 22.69 10.64 14.44
C PRO A 155 21.86 9.67 13.59
N ILE A 156 22.54 9.02 12.64
CA ILE A 156 22.06 7.84 11.89
C ILE A 156 21.43 6.78 12.80
N LYS A 157 21.84 6.73 14.08
CA LYS A 157 21.32 5.83 15.11
C LYS A 157 19.80 5.92 15.28
N TYR A 158 19.20 7.11 15.28
CA TYR A 158 17.75 7.26 15.41
C TYR A 158 17.03 6.61 14.23
N ARG A 159 17.50 6.88 13.01
CA ARG A 159 16.91 6.35 11.78
C ARG A 159 17.07 4.84 11.70
N LEU A 160 18.25 4.34 12.07
CA LEU A 160 18.50 2.90 12.16
C LEU A 160 17.58 2.24 13.19
N SER A 161 17.45 2.83 14.38
CA SER A 161 16.55 2.33 15.42
C SER A 161 15.09 2.30 14.94
N LEU A 162 14.63 3.35 14.27
CA LEU A 162 13.27 3.41 13.74
C LEU A 162 13.06 2.41 12.61
N SER A 163 14.04 2.25 11.71
CA SER A 163 13.98 1.21 10.67
C SER A 163 13.92 -0.19 11.26
N VAL A 164 14.74 -0.49 12.27
CA VAL A 164 14.70 -1.79 12.97
C VAL A 164 13.36 -2.00 13.63
N LEU A 165 12.81 -0.98 14.31
CA LEU A 165 11.48 -1.05 14.91
C LEU A 165 10.40 -1.36 13.87
N VAL A 166 10.38 -0.63 12.74
CA VAL A 166 9.44 -0.86 11.65
C VAL A 166 9.58 -2.28 11.12
N LEU A 167 10.80 -2.77 10.85
CA LEU A 167 11.03 -4.13 10.38
C LEU A 167 10.54 -5.18 11.39
N CYS A 168 10.80 -4.98 12.68
CA CYS A 168 10.31 -5.89 13.73
C CYS A 168 8.78 -5.95 13.75
N LEU A 169 8.10 -4.79 13.67
CA LEU A 169 6.64 -4.72 13.60
C LEU A 169 6.11 -5.41 12.33
N THR A 170 6.72 -5.13 11.17
CA THR A 170 6.37 -5.77 9.90
C THR A 170 6.49 -7.29 10.00
N PHE A 171 7.62 -7.83 10.47
CA PHE A 171 7.81 -9.27 10.55
C PHE A 171 6.91 -9.92 11.59
N ALA A 172 6.66 -9.26 12.72
CA ALA A 172 5.73 -9.75 13.74
C ALA A 172 4.29 -9.84 13.19
N TYR A 173 3.81 -8.78 12.52
CA TYR A 173 2.50 -8.76 11.86
C TYR A 173 2.42 -9.84 10.77
N SER A 174 3.45 -9.96 9.93
CA SER A 174 3.52 -10.97 8.86
C SER A 174 3.46 -12.40 9.40
N ALA A 175 4.19 -12.68 10.48
CA ALA A 175 4.16 -13.98 11.13
C ALA A 175 2.78 -14.28 11.75
N ALA A 176 2.17 -13.29 12.40
CA ALA A 176 0.82 -13.41 12.95
C ALA A 176 -0.23 -13.70 11.85
N LYS A 177 -0.12 -13.02 10.69
CA LYS A 177 -0.97 -13.25 9.51
C LYS A 177 -0.87 -14.68 8.98
N VAL A 178 0.32 -15.28 9.06
CA VAL A 178 0.55 -16.67 8.63
C VAL A 178 -0.09 -17.68 9.58
N VAL A 179 0.14 -17.53 10.89
CA VAL A 179 -0.38 -18.44 11.91
C VAL A 179 -1.91 -18.46 11.89
N GLY A 180 -2.53 -17.30 11.67
CA GLY A 180 -3.98 -17.17 11.65
C GLY A 180 -4.61 -17.45 13.01
N GLY A 181 -5.96 -17.49 13.06
CA GLY A 181 -6.70 -17.81 14.28
C GLY A 181 -6.74 -16.70 15.34
N LEU A 182 -6.19 -15.52 15.04
CA LEU A 182 -6.29 -14.35 15.91
C LEU A 182 -7.63 -13.63 15.68
N PRO A 183 -8.50 -13.51 16.70
CA PRO A 183 -9.77 -12.82 16.55
C PRO A 183 -9.52 -11.34 16.22
N ASN A 184 -10.29 -10.79 15.28
CA ASN A 184 -10.20 -9.39 14.84
C ASN A 184 -8.84 -8.98 14.24
N PHE A 185 -8.05 -9.91 13.70
CA PHE A 185 -6.75 -9.60 13.10
C PHE A 185 -6.87 -8.56 11.95
N GLU A 186 -7.90 -8.65 11.13
CA GLU A 186 -8.17 -7.69 10.03
C GLU A 186 -8.38 -6.25 10.54
N LYS A 187 -8.87 -6.09 11.78
CA LYS A 187 -9.00 -4.78 12.42
C LYS A 187 -7.64 -4.16 12.75
N VAL A 188 -6.62 -4.98 13.07
CA VAL A 188 -5.25 -4.49 13.33
C VAL A 188 -4.72 -3.76 12.11
N PHE A 189 -4.83 -4.37 10.93
CA PHE A 189 -4.44 -3.74 9.67
C PHE A 189 -5.24 -2.47 9.40
N THR A 190 -6.56 -2.54 9.60
CA THR A 190 -7.45 -1.38 9.41
C THR A 190 -7.06 -0.20 10.30
N TYR A 191 -6.74 -0.43 11.58
CA TYR A 191 -6.26 0.63 12.46
C TYR A 191 -4.87 1.14 12.07
N GLU A 192 -3.97 0.24 11.67
CA GLU A 192 -2.63 0.59 11.22
C GLU A 192 -2.67 1.49 9.98
N ILE A 193 -3.40 1.08 8.93
CA ILE A 193 -3.50 1.81 7.68
C ILE A 193 -4.19 3.16 7.87
N LEU A 194 -5.23 3.23 8.72
CA LEU A 194 -5.91 4.47 9.07
C LEU A 194 -4.96 5.43 9.80
N ALA A 195 -4.26 4.95 10.83
CA ALA A 195 -3.32 5.75 11.59
C ALA A 195 -2.17 6.28 10.71
N ALA A 196 -1.58 5.41 9.89
CA ALA A 196 -0.54 5.78 8.95
C ALA A 196 -1.04 6.79 7.91
N PHE A 197 -2.24 6.59 7.36
CA PHE A 197 -2.84 7.52 6.40
C PHE A 197 -3.06 8.91 7.01
N VAL A 198 -3.71 8.98 8.17
CA VAL A 198 -3.94 10.24 8.88
C VAL A 198 -2.61 10.94 9.18
N TRP A 199 -1.62 10.20 9.68
CA TRP A 199 -0.29 10.73 9.95
C TRP A 199 0.37 11.30 8.69
N MET A 200 0.39 10.53 7.60
CA MET A 200 0.96 10.96 6.32
C MET A 200 0.25 12.20 5.77
N MET A 201 -1.08 12.26 5.85
CA MET A 201 -1.87 13.42 5.40
C MET A 201 -1.53 14.67 6.22
N LEU A 202 -1.58 14.57 7.55
CA LEU A 202 -1.25 15.69 8.45
C LEU A 202 0.16 16.20 8.20
N CYS A 203 1.13 15.28 8.16
CA CYS A 203 2.52 15.60 7.91
C CYS A 203 2.73 16.33 6.56
N ASN A 204 2.17 15.81 5.46
CA ASN A 204 2.30 16.45 4.15
C ASN A 204 1.60 17.82 4.10
N VAL A 205 0.42 17.97 4.70
CA VAL A 205 -0.30 19.25 4.78
C VAL A 205 0.50 20.28 5.58
N CYS A 206 1.07 19.89 6.72
CA CYS A 206 1.93 20.77 7.50
C CYS A 206 3.20 21.18 6.74
N ILE A 207 3.83 20.26 6.00
CA ILE A 207 4.99 20.58 5.15
C ILE A 207 4.58 21.60 4.07
N LEU A 208 3.47 21.37 3.36
CA LEU A 208 2.96 22.29 2.35
C LEU A 208 2.66 23.66 2.94
N TRP A 209 2.07 23.71 4.12
CA TRP A 209 1.79 24.95 4.83
C TRP A 209 3.07 25.67 5.27
N GLY A 210 4.07 24.96 5.79
CA GLY A 210 5.38 25.52 6.14
C GLY A 210 6.11 26.09 4.92
N LEU A 211 6.10 25.36 3.80
CA LEU A 211 6.65 25.82 2.52
C LEU A 211 5.91 27.06 1.99
N LYS A 212 4.57 27.10 2.12
CA LYS A 212 3.75 28.26 1.74
C LYS A 212 3.95 29.46 2.66
N LYS A 213 4.08 29.27 3.98
CA LYS A 213 4.27 30.35 4.97
C LYS A 213 5.66 30.98 4.89
N SER A 214 6.66 30.23 4.42
CA SER A 214 8.00 30.74 4.12
C SER A 214 8.04 31.72 2.91
N ARG A 215 6.87 31.99 2.29
CA ARG A 215 6.60 33.11 1.39
C ARG A 215 6.53 34.39 2.22
N GLY A 216 7.68 35.03 2.46
CA GLY A 216 7.75 36.30 3.17
C GLY A 216 6.80 37.34 2.57
N ALA A 217 6.25 38.20 3.43
CA ALA A 217 5.42 39.34 3.04
C ALA A 217 6.16 40.19 1.98
N GLY A 218 5.68 40.16 0.72
CA GLY A 218 6.09 41.13 -0.31
C GLY A 218 7.00 40.66 -1.45
N LYS A 219 7.34 39.37 -1.60
CA LYS A 219 7.98 38.87 -2.85
C LYS A 219 7.17 37.73 -3.47
N ASP A 220 6.59 37.99 -4.63
CA ASP A 220 5.57 37.14 -5.27
C ASP A 220 6.16 35.82 -5.84
N GLU A 221 7.48 35.76 -6.01
CA GLU A 221 8.16 34.60 -6.58
C GLU A 221 8.71 33.64 -5.50
N MET A 222 8.18 32.42 -5.50
CA MET A 222 8.74 31.34 -4.71
C MET A 222 10.08 30.91 -5.30
N HIS A 223 11.15 31.03 -4.49
CA HIS A 223 12.50 30.58 -4.88
C HIS A 223 12.44 29.21 -5.56
N PRO A 224 13.14 28.99 -6.69
CA PRO A 224 12.96 27.81 -7.56
C PRO A 224 13.09 26.48 -6.80
N MET A 225 13.99 26.39 -5.81
CA MET A 225 14.12 25.19 -4.97
C MET A 225 12.89 24.93 -4.09
N LYS A 226 12.26 25.98 -3.54
CA LYS A 226 11.01 25.85 -2.76
C LYS A 226 9.84 25.46 -3.67
N LYS A 227 9.79 25.98 -4.90
CA LYS A 227 8.80 25.60 -5.92
C LYS A 227 8.92 24.12 -6.28
N LYS A 228 10.14 23.63 -6.48
CA LYS A 228 10.42 22.20 -6.70
C LYS A 228 9.98 21.35 -5.51
N ALA A 229 10.33 21.74 -4.28
CA ALA A 229 9.94 21.03 -3.06
C ALA A 229 8.42 21.01 -2.83
N PHE A 230 7.72 22.12 -3.10
CA PHE A 230 6.26 22.18 -2.98
C PHE A 230 5.57 21.24 -3.98
N LYS A 231 5.94 21.31 -5.26
CA LYS A 231 5.39 20.41 -6.30
C LYS A 231 5.68 18.93 -5.96
N MET A 232 6.85 18.66 -5.40
CA MET A 232 7.26 17.34 -4.96
C MET A 232 6.35 16.81 -3.83
N VAL A 233 6.14 17.58 -2.77
CA VAL A 233 5.29 17.17 -1.64
C VAL A 233 3.83 17.04 -2.08
N LEU A 234 3.35 17.95 -2.92
CA LEU A 234 2.01 17.87 -3.49
C LEU A 234 1.80 16.60 -4.34
N SER A 235 2.78 16.24 -5.17
CA SER A 235 2.76 14.99 -5.94
C SER A 235 2.71 13.76 -5.04
N LEU A 236 3.44 13.75 -3.91
CA LEU A 236 3.36 12.64 -2.95
C LEU A 236 2.00 12.56 -2.27
N LEU A 237 1.42 13.71 -1.92
CA LEU A 237 0.09 13.77 -1.33
C LEU A 237 -0.95 13.13 -2.25
N TYR A 238 -0.92 13.45 -3.55
CA TYR A 238 -1.80 12.81 -4.54
C TYR A 238 -1.61 11.30 -4.62
N ILE A 239 -0.37 10.81 -4.59
CA ILE A 239 -0.09 9.36 -4.63
C ILE A 239 -0.56 8.68 -3.34
N ILE A 240 -0.37 9.32 -2.19
CA ILE A 240 -0.84 8.78 -0.91
C ILE A 240 -2.36 8.68 -0.91
N VAL A 241 -3.06 9.71 -1.36
CA VAL A 241 -4.52 9.68 -1.49
C VAL A 241 -4.93 8.57 -2.46
N PHE A 242 -4.33 8.50 -3.65
CA PHE A 242 -4.72 7.51 -4.65
C PHE A 242 -4.50 6.06 -4.19
N ASN A 243 -3.36 5.75 -3.57
CA ASN A 243 -3.02 4.38 -3.19
C ASN A 243 -3.64 3.95 -1.85
N TYR A 244 -3.78 4.86 -0.89
CA TYR A 244 -4.12 4.50 0.49
C TYR A 244 -5.54 4.93 0.91
N LEU A 245 -6.17 5.90 0.23
CA LEU A 245 -7.56 6.27 0.55
C LEU A 245 -8.54 5.11 0.29
N PRO A 246 -8.45 4.34 -0.81
CA PRO A 246 -9.40 3.26 -1.06
C PRO A 246 -9.48 2.22 0.08
N PRO A 247 -8.38 1.60 0.55
CA PRO A 247 -8.47 0.67 1.67
C PRO A 247 -8.93 1.36 2.98
N VAL A 248 -8.50 2.60 3.24
CA VAL A 248 -8.93 3.37 4.43
C VAL A 248 -10.42 3.69 4.41
N ALA A 249 -11.00 3.92 3.23
CA ALA A 249 -12.41 4.24 3.08
C ALA A 249 -13.31 3.00 3.09
N LEU A 250 -12.77 1.83 2.75
CA LEU A 250 -13.57 0.61 2.57
C LEU A 250 -13.45 -0.35 3.77
N PHE A 251 -12.24 -0.58 4.29
CA PHE A 251 -11.99 -1.64 5.28
C PHE A 251 -12.64 -1.39 6.66
N PRO A 252 -12.75 -0.15 7.18
CA PRO A 252 -13.48 0.10 8.42
C PRO A 252 -14.97 -0.27 8.38
N PHE A 253 -15.54 -0.39 7.18
CA PHE A 253 -16.95 -0.73 6.97
C PHE A 253 -17.13 -2.21 6.60
N GLU A 254 -16.16 -3.07 6.92
CA GLU A 254 -16.24 -4.53 6.72
C GLU A 254 -17.60 -5.10 7.16
N ASP A 255 -18.06 -4.73 8.36
CA ASP A 255 -19.32 -5.21 8.96
C ASP A 255 -20.59 -4.81 8.16
N HIS A 256 -20.47 -3.89 7.18
CA HIS A 256 -21.58 -3.45 6.32
C HIS A 256 -21.69 -4.26 5.02
N TYR A 257 -20.64 -5.00 4.64
CA TYR A 257 -20.62 -5.83 3.45
C TYR A 257 -21.04 -7.27 3.80
N SER A 258 -21.60 -8.00 2.83
CA SER A 258 -21.69 -9.45 3.00
C SER A 258 -20.28 -10.06 3.01
N PRO A 259 -20.06 -11.16 3.76
CA PRO A 259 -18.73 -11.76 3.89
C PRO A 259 -18.06 -12.09 2.54
N ASP A 260 -18.85 -12.60 1.59
CA ASP A 260 -18.35 -12.94 0.25
C ASP A 260 -17.99 -11.71 -0.59
N VAL A 261 -18.77 -10.62 -0.49
CA VAL A 261 -18.46 -9.36 -1.20
C VAL A 261 -17.19 -8.74 -0.64
N PHE A 262 -17.04 -8.72 0.68
CA PHE A 262 -15.84 -8.18 1.30
C PHE A 262 -14.60 -8.97 0.89
N ARG A 263 -14.66 -10.30 1.02
CA ARG A 263 -13.55 -11.22 0.74
C ARG A 263 -13.18 -11.28 -0.75
N CYS A 264 -14.16 -11.37 -1.64
CA CYS A 264 -13.91 -11.64 -3.05
C CYS A 264 -13.75 -10.37 -3.90
N TYR A 265 -14.22 -9.22 -3.42
CA TYR A 265 -14.21 -7.98 -4.20
C TYR A 265 -13.53 -6.82 -3.47
N VAL A 266 -14.02 -6.44 -2.28
CA VAL A 266 -13.55 -5.25 -1.57
C VAL A 266 -12.09 -5.39 -1.13
N GLN A 267 -11.72 -6.52 -0.53
CA GLN A 267 -10.34 -6.79 -0.12
C GLN A 267 -9.37 -6.80 -1.31
N PRO A 268 -9.58 -7.61 -2.38
CA PRO A 268 -8.70 -7.60 -3.54
C PRO A 268 -8.53 -6.21 -4.15
N VAL A 269 -9.62 -5.46 -4.34
CA VAL A 269 -9.55 -4.11 -4.91
C VAL A 269 -8.81 -3.15 -3.97
N GLY A 270 -9.10 -3.17 -2.66
CA GLY A 270 -8.42 -2.32 -1.68
C GLY A 270 -6.92 -2.61 -1.60
N PHE A 271 -6.54 -3.89 -1.57
CA PHE A 271 -5.14 -4.30 -1.60
C PHE A 271 -4.47 -3.98 -2.93
N ALA A 272 -5.17 -4.00 -4.06
CA ALA A 272 -4.61 -3.61 -5.36
C ALA A 272 -4.14 -2.14 -5.34
N PHE A 273 -4.93 -1.22 -4.77
CA PHE A 273 -4.51 0.18 -4.57
C PHE A 273 -3.33 0.34 -3.62
N LEU A 274 -3.26 -0.49 -2.58
CA LEU A 274 -2.08 -0.55 -1.72
C LEU A 274 -0.87 -1.10 -2.50
N ASN A 275 -1.05 -2.13 -3.31
CA ASN A 275 0.00 -2.86 -4.00
C ASN A 275 0.65 -2.02 -5.10
N ILE A 276 -0.12 -1.23 -5.84
CA ILE A 276 0.41 -0.34 -6.90
C ILE A 276 1.32 0.76 -6.32
N SER A 277 1.31 0.98 -5.00
CA SER A 277 2.29 1.84 -4.32
C SER A 277 3.74 1.42 -4.58
N SER A 278 3.99 0.11 -4.72
CA SER A 278 5.30 -0.47 -5.00
C SER A 278 5.86 -0.04 -6.36
N THR A 279 5.00 0.43 -7.27
CA THR A 279 5.41 0.94 -8.58
C THR A 279 5.39 2.47 -8.61
N THR A 280 4.30 3.07 -8.14
CA THR A 280 4.11 4.53 -8.25
C THR A 280 5.15 5.33 -7.45
N GLN A 281 5.51 4.88 -6.25
CA GLN A 281 6.46 5.57 -5.38
C GLN A 281 7.89 5.62 -5.92
N PRO A 282 8.52 4.49 -6.29
CA PRO A 282 9.87 4.53 -6.85
C PRO A 282 9.92 5.26 -8.19
N LEU A 283 8.91 5.14 -9.06
CA LEU A 283 8.86 5.91 -10.31
C LEU A 283 8.85 7.42 -10.07
N VAL A 284 8.09 7.89 -9.08
CA VAL A 284 8.03 9.31 -8.73
C VAL A 284 9.33 9.78 -8.10
N TYR A 285 10.00 8.95 -7.32
CA TYR A 285 11.35 9.26 -6.83
C TYR A 285 12.36 9.36 -7.99
N LEU A 286 12.35 8.39 -8.90
CA LEU A 286 13.23 8.31 -10.07
C LEU A 286 13.01 9.47 -11.05
N SER A 287 11.75 9.83 -11.32
CA SER A 287 11.39 11.00 -12.12
C SER A 287 11.98 12.30 -11.56
N ARG A 288 12.08 12.44 -10.23
CA ARG A 288 12.68 13.63 -9.59
C ARG A 288 14.19 13.69 -9.74
N LEU A 289 14.82 12.53 -9.86
CA LEU A 289 16.24 12.41 -10.14
C LEU A 289 16.55 12.52 -11.64
N GLU A 290 15.53 12.75 -12.48
CA GLU A 290 15.63 12.76 -13.95
C GLU A 290 16.16 11.43 -14.51
N LYS A 291 15.98 10.33 -13.77
CA LYS A 291 16.43 8.99 -14.11
C LYS A 291 15.24 8.07 -14.30
N LEU A 292 14.57 8.13 -15.45
CA LEU A 292 13.43 7.26 -15.75
C LEU A 292 13.88 5.93 -16.39
N PRO A 293 13.54 4.76 -15.80
CA PRO A 293 14.07 3.47 -16.23
C PRO A 293 13.59 2.98 -17.61
N PHE A 294 12.52 3.56 -18.16
CA PHE A 294 11.84 3.04 -19.36
C PHE A 294 11.69 4.05 -20.50
N LEU A 295 12.20 5.26 -20.35
CA LEU A 295 12.17 6.28 -21.39
C LEU A 295 13.59 6.62 -21.79
N SER A 296 13.94 6.33 -23.04
CA SER A 296 15.15 6.87 -23.67
C SER A 296 15.22 8.39 -23.45
N ASP A 297 16.42 8.93 -23.22
CA ASP A 297 16.68 10.38 -23.05
C ASP A 297 16.03 11.23 -24.16
N THR A 298 15.79 10.64 -25.34
CA THR A 298 15.10 11.27 -26.47
C THR A 298 13.59 11.48 -26.22
N CYS A 299 12.92 10.56 -25.50
CA CYS A 299 11.50 10.66 -25.18
C CYS A 299 11.24 11.66 -24.04
N VAL A 300 12.14 11.70 -23.04
CA VAL A 300 12.11 12.69 -21.95
C VAL A 300 12.26 14.12 -22.49
N LYS A 301 13.19 14.36 -23.43
CA LYS A 301 13.31 15.66 -24.11
C LYS A 301 12.04 16.06 -24.87
N LYS A 302 11.35 15.11 -25.49
CA LYS A 302 10.14 15.38 -26.28
C LYS A 302 8.94 15.73 -25.38
N CYS A 303 8.76 15.05 -24.25
CA CYS A 303 7.71 15.39 -23.27
C CYS A 303 8.00 16.68 -22.49
N CYS A 304 9.27 16.99 -22.17
CA CYS A 304 9.62 18.25 -21.49
C CYS A 304 9.49 19.49 -22.39
N ASN A 305 9.75 19.37 -23.70
CA ASN A 305 9.55 20.49 -24.63
C ASN A 305 8.07 20.89 -24.79
N CYS A 306 7.13 19.94 -24.63
CA CYS A 306 5.70 20.25 -24.63
C CYS A 306 5.27 21.09 -23.42
N VAL A 307 5.99 21.03 -22.29
CA VAL A 307 5.68 21.82 -21.09
C VAL A 307 6.33 23.22 -21.14
N SER A 308 7.41 23.40 -21.90
CA SER A 308 8.07 24.71 -22.05
C SER A 308 7.48 25.57 -23.18
N ALA A 309 6.76 25.00 -24.14
CA ALA A 309 6.21 25.74 -25.27
C ALA A 309 5.06 26.70 -24.90
N GLU A 310 4.44 26.55 -23.73
CA GLU A 310 3.29 27.38 -23.32
C GLU A 310 3.70 28.73 -22.68
N ASN A 311 4.99 28.98 -22.41
CA ASN A 311 5.45 30.16 -21.67
C ASN A 311 6.14 31.26 -22.52
N ASN A 312 6.22 31.15 -23.85
CA ASN A 312 6.98 32.09 -24.69
C ASN A 312 6.11 32.88 -25.70
N ASN A 313 4.91 33.31 -25.31
CA ASN A 313 4.16 34.31 -26.08
C ASN A 313 4.21 35.67 -25.38
N THR A 314 5.34 36.37 -25.50
CA THR A 314 5.43 37.81 -25.21
C THR A 314 5.26 38.58 -26.52
N PRO A 315 4.36 39.59 -26.62
CA PRO A 315 4.23 40.40 -27.83
C PRO A 315 5.48 41.26 -28.09
N PRO A 316 5.80 41.59 -29.35
CA PRO A 316 6.97 42.39 -29.67
C PRO A 316 6.80 43.84 -29.22
N ALA A 317 7.89 44.39 -28.68
CA ALA A 317 8.02 45.78 -28.28
C ALA A 317 7.80 46.73 -29.46
N GLN A 318 6.96 47.75 -29.25
CA GLN A 318 6.85 48.90 -30.15
C GLN A 318 8.11 49.77 -30.02
N ASN A 319 8.75 50.04 -31.15
CA ASN A 319 9.88 50.97 -31.25
C ASN A 319 9.44 52.42 -30.96
N PRO A 320 10.32 53.27 -30.41
CA PRO A 320 10.05 54.69 -30.24
C PRO A 320 10.26 55.44 -31.57
N SER A 321 9.26 56.22 -31.97
CA SER A 321 9.39 57.25 -33.01
C SER A 321 9.71 58.59 -32.35
N ALA A 322 10.63 59.32 -32.99
CA ALA A 322 11.04 60.69 -32.68
C ALA A 322 9.89 61.72 -32.76
#